data_AF-B0E4C0-F1
#
_entry.id   AF-B0E4C0-F1
#
_cell.length_a   1.000
_cell.length_b   1.000
_cell.length_c   1.000
_cell.angle_alpha   90.00
_cell.angle_beta   90.00
_cell.angle_gamma   90.00
#
_symmetry.space_group_name_H-M   'P 1'
#
loop_
_entity.id
_entity.type
_entity.pdbx_description
1 polymer ?
#
loop_
_entity_poly.entity_id
_entity_poly.type
_entity_poly.pdbx_seq_one_letter_code
_entity_poly.pdbx_strand_id
1 'polypeptide(L)'
;MGLRGQQPNASLKLPQLWAQDIVQSAADSVLETLKNEGMKDFDKKKEIEEVTGPIPSEQFSQLVSLSKKITDYNAEDESMADHDIEKKDAEIDEGVGVAVIFDEEEQEEEEEEGFEIVEES
;
A
#
# COMPACT_ATOMS: atom_id res chain seq x y z
N MET A 1 34.16 19.99 62.09
CA MET A 1 33.23 20.59 61.11
C MET A 1 33.46 19.97 59.74
N GLY A 2 32.72 18.92 59.39
CA GLY A 2 32.72 18.37 58.03
C GLY A 2 31.50 18.91 57.29
N LEU A 3 31.70 19.89 56.41
CA LEU A 3 30.62 20.42 55.58
C LEU A 3 30.26 19.38 54.53
N ARG A 4 28.99 18.99 54.58
CA ARG A 4 28.28 18.08 53.69
C ARG A 4 28.62 18.37 52.22
N GLY A 5 29.23 17.39 51.55
CA GLY A 5 29.24 17.32 50.10
C GLY A 5 27.81 17.13 49.60
N GLN A 6 27.22 18.19 49.06
CA GLN A 6 26.02 18.10 48.24
C GLN A 6 26.46 17.58 46.86
N GLN A 7 26.35 16.26 46.67
CA GLN A 7 26.49 15.63 45.35
C GLN A 7 25.36 16.10 44.43
N PRO A 8 25.61 16.21 43.10
CA PRO A 8 24.73 16.84 42.14
C PRO A 8 23.43 16.07 41.94
N ASN A 9 22.33 16.84 41.82
CA ASN A 9 20.99 16.37 41.49
C ASN A 9 21.05 15.41 40.29
N ALA A 10 20.82 14.12 40.54
CA ALA A 10 20.66 13.13 39.50
C ALA A 10 19.40 13.50 38.72
N SER A 11 19.60 14.15 37.56
CA SER A 11 18.58 14.31 36.54
C SER A 11 18.02 12.93 36.18
N LEU A 12 16.93 12.56 36.85
CA LEU A 12 16.07 11.45 36.48
C LEU A 12 15.49 11.79 35.11
N LYS A 13 16.19 11.37 34.06
CA LYS A 13 15.65 11.36 32.71
C LYS A 13 14.59 10.27 32.71
N LEU A 14 13.36 10.65 33.07
CA LEU A 14 12.18 9.83 32.88
C LEU A 14 12.24 9.29 31.45
N PRO A 15 12.07 7.97 31.23
CA PRO A 15 11.86 7.48 29.88
C PRO A 15 10.66 8.26 29.36
N GLN A 16 10.89 9.09 28.34
CA GLN A 16 9.81 9.72 27.61
C GLN A 16 9.03 8.55 27.02
N LEU A 17 7.98 8.14 27.71
CA LEU A 17 6.87 7.40 27.11
C LEU A 17 6.42 8.31 25.98
N TRP A 18 6.93 8.06 24.78
CA TRP A 18 6.37 8.65 23.59
C TRP A 18 4.88 8.35 23.68
N ALA A 19 4.05 9.41 23.63
CA ALA A 19 2.62 9.23 23.64
C ALA A 19 2.31 8.17 22.58
N GLN A 20 1.54 7.16 22.94
CA GLN A 20 1.27 6.01 22.08
C GLN A 20 0.77 6.47 20.71
N ASP A 21 0.05 7.60 20.69
CA ASP A 21 -0.40 8.33 19.50
C ASP A 21 0.74 8.71 18.53
N ILE A 22 1.90 9.14 19.06
CA ILE A 22 3.07 9.52 18.25
C ILE A 22 3.69 8.29 17.61
N VAL A 23 3.79 7.19 18.35
CA VAL A 23 4.36 5.93 17.83
C VAL A 23 3.42 5.30 16.81
N GLN A 24 2.11 5.36 17.05
CA GLN A 24 1.08 4.91 16.13
C GLN A 24 1.15 5.70 14.82
N SER A 25 1.11 7.04 14.90
CA SER A 25 1.19 7.90 13.72
C SER A 25 2.49 7.67 12.92
N ALA A 26 3.63 7.49 13.60
CA ALA A 26 4.88 7.15 12.92
C ALA A 26 4.82 5.79 12.22
N ALA A 27 4.17 4.79 12.82
CA ALA A 27 3.99 3.48 12.22
C ALA A 27 3.07 3.53 10.98
N ASP A 28 1.99 4.32 11.04
CA ASP A 28 1.07 4.52 9.94
C ASP A 28 1.78 5.19 8.75
N SER A 29 2.56 6.25 9.00
CA SER A 29 3.37 6.90 7.96
C SER A 29 4.37 5.93 7.33
N VAL A 30 5.06 5.11 8.13
CA VAL A 30 6.00 4.10 7.62
C VAL A 30 5.28 3.06 6.76
N LEU A 31 4.08 2.63 7.17
CA LEU A 31 3.29 1.67 6.40
C LEU A 31 2.80 2.27 5.08
N GLU A 32 2.37 3.52 5.07
CA GLU A 32 1.99 4.26 3.86
C GLU A 32 3.15 4.29 2.85
N THR A 33 4.35 4.72 3.28
CA THR A 33 5.56 4.73 2.44
C THR A 33 5.89 3.32 1.92
N LEU A 34 5.76 2.28 2.75
CA LEU A 34 6.05 0.90 2.34
C LEU A 34 5.06 0.39 1.29
N LYS A 35 3.78 0.75 1.41
CA LYS A 35 2.69 0.33 0.53
C LYS A 35 2.61 1.15 -0.76
N ASN A 36 3.30 2.28 -0.85
CA ASN A 36 3.39 3.08 -2.08
C ASN A 36 4.17 2.34 -3.18
N GLU A 37 3.49 1.74 -4.15
CA GLU A 37 4.13 0.97 -5.24
C GLU A 37 4.85 1.86 -6.27
N GLY A 38 4.58 3.16 -6.28
CA GLY A 38 5.25 4.13 -7.17
C GLY A 38 6.64 4.56 -6.70
N MET A 39 7.02 4.25 -5.47
CA MET A 39 8.32 4.61 -4.90
C MET A 39 9.35 3.48 -4.97
N LYS A 40 10.61 3.83 -5.21
CA LYS A 40 11.73 2.88 -5.19
C LYS A 40 12.15 2.57 -3.75
N ASP A 41 12.69 1.38 -3.52
CA ASP A 41 13.13 0.93 -2.18
C ASP A 41 14.15 1.88 -1.53
N PHE A 42 15.03 2.51 -2.32
CA PHE A 42 15.99 3.49 -1.80
C PHE A 42 15.29 4.74 -1.25
N ASP A 43 14.29 5.25 -1.96
CA ASP A 43 13.52 6.43 -1.55
C ASP A 43 12.63 6.10 -0.35
N LYS A 44 11.98 4.92 -0.37
CA LYS A 44 11.21 4.40 0.78
C LYS A 44 12.05 4.31 2.03
N LYS A 45 13.26 3.75 1.92
CA LYS A 45 14.18 3.64 3.05
C LYS A 45 14.51 5.01 3.62
N LYS A 46 14.79 5.98 2.75
CA LYS A 46 15.14 7.34 3.17
C LYS A 46 13.99 8.02 3.93
N GLU A 47 12.75 7.93 3.44
CA GLU A 47 11.57 8.47 4.14
C GLU A 47 11.37 7.83 5.52
N ILE A 48 11.50 6.50 5.61
CA ILE A 48 11.37 5.78 6.89
C ILE A 48 12.48 6.21 7.87
N GLU A 49 13.69 6.48 7.38
CA GLU A 49 14.80 6.99 8.18
C GLU A 49 14.57 8.44 8.65
N GLU A 50 13.81 9.26 7.91
CA GLU A 50 13.42 10.60 8.35
C GLU A 50 12.44 10.56 9.52
N VAL A 51 11.55 9.56 9.56
CA VAL A 51 10.56 9.40 10.63
C VAL A 51 11.13 8.69 11.86
N THR A 52 11.82 7.56 11.65
CA THR A 52 12.27 6.66 12.73
C THR A 52 13.73 6.87 13.14
N GLY A 53 14.48 7.65 12.35
CA GLY A 53 15.92 7.74 12.46
C GLY A 53 16.63 6.66 11.65
N PRO A 54 17.98 6.66 11.63
CA PRO A 54 18.76 5.74 10.80
C PRO A 54 18.50 4.28 11.18
N ILE A 55 18.20 3.43 10.18
CA ILE A 55 17.92 2.00 10.39
C ILE A 55 18.89 1.10 9.60
N PRO A 56 19.28 -0.06 10.17
CA PRO A 56 20.01 -1.08 9.42
C PRO A 56 19.22 -1.56 8.20
N SER A 57 19.93 -1.93 7.13
CA SER A 57 19.32 -2.51 5.93
C SER A 57 18.54 -3.80 6.22
N GLU A 58 18.98 -4.58 7.22
CA GLU A 58 18.27 -5.78 7.68
C GLU A 58 16.87 -5.42 8.23
N GLN A 59 16.79 -4.39 9.08
CA GLN A 59 15.52 -3.93 9.64
C GLN A 59 14.57 -3.40 8.55
N PHE A 60 15.10 -2.64 7.59
CA PHE A 60 14.32 -2.21 6.43
C PHE A 60 13.78 -3.41 5.63
N SER A 61 14.60 -4.43 5.40
CA SER A 61 14.19 -5.65 4.67
C SER A 61 13.07 -6.40 5.41
N GLN A 62 13.13 -6.43 6.75
CA GLN A 62 12.05 -7.00 7.57
C GLN A 62 10.76 -6.19 7.43
N LEU A 63 10.82 -4.85 7.47
CA LEU A 63 9.67 -3.98 7.28
C LEU A 63 8.99 -4.21 5.92
N VAL A 64 9.78 -4.34 4.84
CA VAL A 64 9.26 -4.68 3.50
C VAL A 64 8.63 -6.07 3.46
N SER A 65 9.20 -7.04 4.18
CA SER A 65 8.60 -8.38 4.27
C SER A 65 7.28 -8.36 5.04
N LEU A 66 7.19 -7.54 6.09
CA LEU A 66 5.97 -7.38 6.89
C LEU A 66 4.88 -6.65 6.11
N SER A 67 5.21 -5.57 5.40
CA SER A 67 4.23 -4.80 4.61
C SER A 67 3.58 -5.65 3.52
N LYS A 68 4.31 -6.59 2.92
CA LYS A 68 3.78 -7.57 1.95
C LYS A 68 2.76 -8.54 2.55
N LYS A 69 2.81 -8.80 3.86
CA LYS A 69 1.83 -9.66 4.55
C LYS A 69 0.53 -8.91 4.85
N ILE A 70 0.54 -7.59 4.79
CA ILE A 70 -0.64 -6.77 5.01
C ILE A 70 -1.37 -6.66 3.67
N THR A 71 -2.30 -7.59 3.46
CA THR A 71 -3.13 -7.71 2.26
C THR A 71 -4.34 -6.80 2.29
N ASP A 72 -4.89 -6.54 3.47
CA ASP A 72 -6.13 -5.78 3.69
C ASP A 72 -5.86 -4.30 4.03
N TYR A 73 -4.75 -3.75 3.55
CA TYR A 73 -4.45 -2.33 3.69
C TYR A 73 -5.21 -1.54 2.62
N ASN A 74 -6.35 -0.95 3.00
CA ASN A 74 -7.10 -0.05 2.16
C ASN A 74 -6.80 1.41 2.56
N ALA A 75 -5.81 2.03 1.92
CA ALA A 75 -5.47 3.44 2.15
C ALA A 75 -6.63 4.40 1.83
N GLU A 76 -7.62 3.96 1.03
CA GLU A 76 -8.77 4.77 0.68
C GLU A 76 -9.87 4.79 1.76
N ASP A 77 -9.88 3.83 2.70
CA ASP A 77 -10.93 3.72 3.73
C ASP A 77 -10.86 4.85 4.78
N GLU A 78 -9.67 5.38 5.06
CA GLU A 78 -9.52 6.50 6.00
C GLU A 78 -10.01 7.83 5.41
N SER A 79 -10.15 7.93 4.08
CA SER A 79 -10.79 9.07 3.42
C SER A 79 -12.32 8.99 3.36
N MET A 80 -12.91 7.85 3.77
CA MET A 80 -14.35 7.57 3.77
C MET A 80 -14.94 7.49 5.18
N ALA A 81 -14.28 8.07 6.18
CA ALA A 81 -14.92 8.39 7.47
C ALA A 81 -15.92 9.58 7.36
N ASP A 82 -16.45 9.87 6.17
CA ASP A 82 -17.61 10.73 5.95
C ASP A 82 -18.86 9.85 5.76
N HIS A 83 -19.43 9.45 6.90
CA HIS A 83 -20.87 9.45 7.15
C HIS A 83 -21.83 8.96 6.04
N ASP A 84 -21.71 7.72 5.55
CA ASP A 84 -22.85 7.04 4.89
C ASP A 84 -22.92 5.54 5.23
N ILE A 85 -23.01 5.23 6.53
CA ILE A 85 -23.64 4.00 6.98
C ILE A 85 -25.15 4.25 6.92
N GLU A 86 -25.79 4.16 5.75
CA GLU A 86 -27.21 3.78 5.56
C GLU A 86 -27.59 3.75 4.07
N LYS A 87 -27.06 2.78 3.30
CA LYS A 87 -27.76 2.20 2.13
C LYS A 87 -27.17 0.85 1.69
N LYS A 88 -27.28 -0.14 2.58
CA LYS A 88 -27.56 -1.51 2.14
C LYS A 88 -28.93 -1.50 1.48
N ASP A 89 -28.99 -1.60 0.16
CA ASP A 89 -29.87 -2.49 -0.63
C ASP A 89 -29.97 -1.98 -2.08
N ALA A 90 -29.11 -2.50 -2.96
CA ALA A 90 -29.37 -2.59 -4.40
C ALA A 90 -28.36 -3.58 -5.00
N GLU A 91 -28.80 -4.82 -5.14
CA GLU A 91 -28.22 -5.78 -6.08
C GLU A 91 -28.11 -5.11 -7.46
N ILE A 92 -26.89 -4.86 -7.95
CA ILE A 92 -26.66 -4.64 -9.37
C ILE A 92 -26.06 -5.93 -9.91
N ASP A 93 -26.93 -6.63 -10.63
CA ASP A 93 -26.75 -7.89 -11.34
C ASP A 93 -25.54 -7.86 -12.30
N GLU A 94 -24.78 -8.94 -12.25
CA GLU A 94 -23.47 -9.17 -12.89
C GLU A 94 -23.65 -9.55 -14.37
N GLY A 95 -24.36 -8.73 -15.16
CA GLY A 95 -24.95 -9.18 -16.42
C GLY A 95 -24.61 -8.45 -17.73
N VAL A 96 -24.12 -7.20 -17.74
CA VAL A 96 -24.03 -6.45 -19.01
C VAL A 96 -22.83 -5.48 -19.04
N GLY A 97 -21.67 -5.97 -19.46
CA GLY A 97 -20.54 -5.15 -19.88
C GLY A 97 -20.07 -5.57 -21.27
N VAL A 98 -20.54 -4.90 -22.32
CA VAL A 98 -20.08 -5.12 -23.70
C VAL A 98 -18.97 -4.12 -24.00
N ALA A 99 -17.73 -4.60 -24.17
CA ALA A 99 -16.62 -3.78 -24.65
C ALA A 99 -16.64 -3.70 -26.17
N VAL A 100 -16.72 -2.49 -26.73
CA VAL A 100 -16.67 -2.25 -28.17
C VAL A 100 -15.21 -2.04 -28.57
N ILE A 101 -14.67 -2.95 -29.37
CA ILE A 101 -13.35 -2.79 -30.00
C ILE A 101 -13.61 -2.33 -31.43
N PHE A 102 -13.23 -1.09 -31.74
CA PHE A 102 -13.13 -0.61 -33.11
C PHE A 102 -11.72 -0.94 -33.59
N ASP A 103 -11.60 -1.92 -34.47
CA ASP A 103 -10.38 -2.15 -35.23
C ASP A 103 -10.68 -1.80 -36.68
N GLU A 104 -10.12 -0.70 -37.13
CA GLU A 104 -10.26 -0.16 -38.48
C GLU A 104 -8.86 -0.10 -39.12
N GLU A 105 -8.17 -1.25 -39.20
CA GLU A 105 -6.91 -1.38 -39.95
C GLU A 105 -6.88 -2.68 -40.78
N GLU A 106 -7.32 -2.56 -42.04
CA GLU A 106 -6.65 -3.00 -43.27
C GLU A 106 -5.71 -4.23 -43.22
N GLN A 107 -6.09 -5.34 -43.87
CA GLN A 107 -5.16 -6.14 -44.67
C GLN A 107 -5.87 -7.05 -45.69
N GLU A 108 -5.50 -6.82 -46.95
CA GLU A 108 -5.80 -7.56 -48.17
C GLU A 108 -5.13 -8.95 -48.23
N GLU A 109 -5.52 -9.72 -49.25
CA GLU A 109 -4.88 -10.92 -49.83
C GLU A 109 -5.17 -12.28 -49.13
N GLU A 110 -6.07 -13.08 -49.73
CA GLU A 110 -5.77 -14.20 -50.66
C GLU A 110 -5.23 -15.44 -49.92
N GLU A 111 -6.03 -16.50 -49.85
CA GLU A 111 -5.63 -17.79 -50.43
C GLU A 111 -6.79 -18.80 -50.45
N GLU A 112 -6.96 -19.31 -51.67
CA GLU A 112 -7.67 -20.49 -52.17
C GLU A 112 -7.43 -21.76 -51.35
N GLU A 113 -8.48 -22.46 -50.87
CA GLU A 113 -8.52 -23.92 -50.84
C GLU A 113 -9.97 -24.43 -51.01
N GLY A 114 -10.26 -24.96 -52.20
CA GLY A 114 -11.52 -25.63 -52.50
C GLY A 114 -11.61 -27.04 -51.88
N PHE A 115 -12.83 -27.51 -51.64
CA PHE A 115 -13.16 -28.93 -51.81
C PHE A 115 -14.64 -29.08 -52.25
N GLU A 116 -14.81 -30.00 -53.19
CA GLU A 116 -15.99 -30.29 -54.02
C GLU A 116 -16.85 -31.44 -53.42
N ILE A 117 -18.19 -31.36 -53.62
CA ILE A 117 -19.20 -32.47 -53.71
C ILE A 117 -19.57 -33.14 -52.36
N VAL A 118 -20.83 -33.37 -51.96
CA VAL A 118 -21.84 -34.26 -52.57
C VAL A 118 -23.27 -33.82 -52.25
N GLU A 119 -24.08 -33.76 -53.29
CA GLU A 119 -25.54 -33.63 -53.27
C GLU A 119 -26.19 -34.97 -52.82
N GLU A 120 -27.00 -34.94 -51.76
CA GLU A 120 -28.01 -35.98 -51.49
C GLU A 120 -29.24 -35.34 -50.82
N SER A 121 -30.28 -35.05 -51.61
CA SER A 121 -31.72 -35.35 -51.37
C SER A 121 -32.65 -34.46 -52.19
#